data_AF-A0A8S4SHZ2-F1
#
_entry.id   AF-A0A8S4SHZ2-F1
#
_cell.length_a   1.000
_cell.length_b   1.000
_cell.length_c   1.000
_cell.angle_alpha   90.00
_cell.angle_beta   90.00
_cell.angle_gamma   90.00
#
_symmetry.space_group_name_H-M   'P 1'
#
loop_
_entity.id
_entity.type
_entity.pdbx_description
1 polymer ?
#
loop_
_entity_poly.entity_id
_entity_poly.type
_entity_poly.pdbx_seq_one_letter_code
_entity_poly.pdbx_strand_id
1 'polypeptide(L)'
;VVQLTNKTNAQPFNAEDEKIFQVFINYCSLIVHFYNMQQNKIYYDNLKKVYSDIIKLHLSPCRHDMDEIMETNGIVLPPNNFKSFDYHISEGSKEDMPGLVCYMFVDTFADRNFERQNLAEFALTILQCYRNNPYHNAEHAFCFTHTIYLILASNCGYFDFVETAALMIAGLCHDLDHPGYNNNFLSLSKHPLAQMYKSSMLEYHHYFLAKKIIEVPCTV
;
A
#
# COMPACT_ATOMS: atom_id res chain seq x y z
N VAL A 1 -3.39 -30.69 31.12
CA VAL A 1 -2.83 -31.62 32.13
C VAL A 1 -3.16 -33.02 31.67
N VAL A 2 -2.18 -33.94 31.66
CA VAL A 2 -2.37 -35.34 31.28
C VAL A 2 -2.03 -36.20 32.50
N GLN A 3 -2.88 -37.17 32.81
CA GLN A 3 -2.71 -38.07 33.95
C GLN A 3 -2.81 -39.52 33.47
N LEU A 4 -1.92 -40.38 33.97
CA LEU A 4 -2.00 -41.81 33.78
C LEU A 4 -2.63 -42.46 35.00
N THR A 5 -3.53 -43.43 34.78
CA THR A 5 -4.23 -44.17 35.82
C THR A 5 -4.26 -45.65 35.49
N ASN A 6 -4.20 -46.52 36.52
CA ASN A 6 -4.38 -47.97 36.42
C ASN A 6 -3.49 -48.67 35.38
N LYS A 7 -2.22 -48.92 35.74
CA LYS A 7 -1.27 -49.68 34.91
C LYS A 7 -1.77 -51.12 34.70
N THR A 8 -1.76 -51.59 33.45
CA THR A 8 -2.39 -52.86 33.03
C THR A 8 -1.75 -54.13 33.60
N ASN A 9 -0.48 -54.06 34.02
CA ASN A 9 0.26 -55.20 34.57
C ASN A 9 0.12 -55.36 36.09
N ALA A 10 -0.81 -54.62 36.72
CA ALA A 10 -1.06 -54.60 38.17
C ALA A 10 0.16 -54.22 39.05
N GLN A 11 1.20 -53.64 38.46
CA GLN A 11 2.36 -53.09 39.17
C GLN A 11 2.21 -51.57 39.33
N PRO A 12 2.79 -50.96 40.40
CA PRO A 12 2.86 -49.52 40.50
C PRO A 12 3.75 -48.93 39.40
N PHE A 13 3.53 -47.64 39.08
CA PHE A 13 4.43 -46.89 38.20
C PHE A 13 5.82 -46.77 38.83
N ASN A 14 6.86 -46.96 38.04
CA ASN A 14 8.26 -46.87 38.46
C ASN A 14 8.97 -45.67 37.80
N ALA A 15 10.24 -45.47 38.15
CA ALA A 15 11.04 -44.35 37.64
C ALA A 15 11.31 -44.40 36.12
N GLU A 16 11.22 -45.58 35.50
CA GLU A 16 11.35 -45.73 34.05
C GLU A 16 10.06 -45.29 33.35
N ASP A 17 8.90 -45.68 33.87
CA ASP A 17 7.60 -45.21 33.38
C ASP A 17 7.50 -43.68 33.44
N GLU A 18 7.99 -43.08 34.53
CA GLU A 18 8.04 -41.63 34.70
C GLU A 18 8.92 -40.96 33.65
N LYS A 19 10.11 -41.51 33.36
CA LYS A 19 11.00 -40.98 32.30
C LYS A 19 10.36 -41.07 30.92
N ILE A 20 9.75 -42.21 30.58
CA ILE A 20 9.07 -42.40 29.29
C ILE A 20 7.90 -41.42 29.17
N PHE A 21 7.09 -41.30 30.23
CA PHE A 21 5.98 -40.36 30.26
C PHE A 21 6.44 -38.92 30.15
N GLN A 22 7.52 -38.53 30.83
CA GLN A 22 8.08 -37.19 30.73
C GLN A 22 8.53 -36.84 29.31
N VAL A 23 9.20 -37.77 28.63
CA VAL A 23 9.61 -37.60 27.23
C VAL A 23 8.37 -37.44 26.34
N PHE A 24 7.37 -38.30 26.50
CA PHE A 24 6.11 -38.23 25.76
C PHE A 24 5.39 -36.89 25.96
N ILE A 25 5.25 -36.43 27.21
CA ILE A 25 4.62 -35.15 27.53
C ILE A 25 5.37 -33.98 26.91
N ASN A 26 6.71 -33.98 26.94
CA ASN A 26 7.49 -32.92 26.30
C ASN A 26 7.20 -32.82 24.80
N TYR A 27 7.15 -33.95 24.09
CA TYR A 27 6.80 -33.96 22.68
C TYR A 27 5.35 -33.53 22.43
N CYS A 28 4.40 -34.03 23.21
CA CYS A 28 2.99 -33.61 23.09
C CYS A 28 2.82 -32.10 23.35
N SER A 29 3.51 -31.55 24.35
CA SER A 29 3.49 -30.11 24.64
C SER A 29 4.06 -29.29 23.49
N LEU A 30 5.16 -29.72 22.87
CA LEU A 30 5.70 -29.07 21.67
C LEU A 30 4.72 -29.14 20.50
N ILE A 31 4.10 -30.29 20.25
CA ILE A 31 3.11 -30.47 19.18
C ILE A 31 1.92 -29.52 19.39
N VAL A 32 1.35 -29.49 20.59
CA VAL A 32 0.23 -28.58 20.91
C VAL A 32 0.65 -27.12 20.81
N HIS A 33 1.86 -26.77 21.24
CA HIS A 33 2.39 -25.41 21.13
C HIS A 33 2.51 -24.97 19.67
N PHE A 34 3.15 -25.77 18.82
CA PHE A 34 3.28 -25.46 17.39
C PHE A 34 1.93 -25.47 16.66
N TYR A 35 1.03 -26.38 17.04
CA TYR A 35 -0.35 -26.38 16.53
C TYR A 35 -1.04 -25.05 16.86
N ASN A 36 -0.99 -24.60 18.11
CA ASN A 36 -1.58 -23.32 18.52
C ASN A 36 -0.94 -22.12 17.81
N MET A 37 0.39 -22.11 17.66
CA MET A 37 1.08 -21.07 16.88
C MET A 37 0.60 -21.04 15.41
N GLN A 38 0.43 -22.21 14.80
CA GLN A 38 -0.07 -22.33 13.44
C GLN A 38 -1.52 -21.85 13.32
N GLN A 39 -2.39 -22.20 14.28
CA GLN A 39 -3.77 -21.70 14.30
C GLN A 39 -3.83 -20.18 14.46
N ASN A 40 -3.00 -19.61 15.34
CA ASN A 40 -2.90 -18.15 15.51
C ASN A 40 -2.42 -17.47 14.22
N LYS A 41 -1.42 -18.05 13.53
CA LYS A 41 -0.97 -17.54 12.23
C LYS A 41 -2.11 -17.54 11.21
N ILE A 42 -2.85 -18.64 11.08
CA ILE A 42 -3.99 -18.76 10.16
C ILE A 42 -5.06 -17.70 10.49
N TYR A 43 -5.35 -17.50 11.78
CA TYR A 43 -6.28 -16.47 12.23
C TYR A 43 -5.85 -15.06 11.80
N TYR A 44 -4.59 -14.67 12.06
CA TYR A 44 -4.09 -13.35 11.68
C TYR A 44 -3.96 -13.16 10.16
N ASP A 45 -3.61 -14.21 9.42
CA ASP A 45 -3.59 -14.19 7.95
C ASP A 45 -5.00 -13.94 7.39
N ASN A 46 -6.04 -14.53 7.99
CA ASN A 46 -7.42 -14.28 7.60
C ASN A 46 -7.93 -12.90 8.06
N LEU A 47 -7.57 -12.48 9.28
CA LEU A 47 -7.90 -11.15 9.78
C LEU A 47 -7.33 -10.04 8.88
N LYS A 48 -6.10 -10.23 8.40
CA LYS A 48 -5.47 -9.32 7.43
C LYS A 48 -6.27 -9.23 6.13
N LYS A 49 -6.83 -10.33 5.62
CA LYS A 49 -7.69 -10.32 4.42
C LYS A 49 -8.96 -9.51 4.66
N VAL A 50 -9.63 -9.74 5.79
CA VAL A 50 -10.84 -8.97 6.18
C VAL A 50 -10.55 -7.48 6.27
N TYR A 51 -9.47 -7.08 6.94
CA TYR A 51 -9.08 -5.66 7.00
C TYR A 51 -8.70 -5.11 5.64
N SER A 52 -8.04 -5.90 4.78
CA SER A 52 -7.73 -5.47 3.43
C SER A 52 -9.01 -5.17 2.64
N ASP A 53 -10.07 -5.96 2.79
CA ASP A 53 -11.33 -5.74 2.07
C ASP A 53 -12.08 -4.50 2.60
N ILE A 54 -12.02 -4.24 3.91
CA ILE A 54 -12.53 -3.00 4.50
C ILE A 54 -11.75 -1.78 3.98
N ILE A 55 -10.42 -1.86 3.94
CA ILE A 55 -9.58 -0.78 3.42
C ILE A 55 -9.91 -0.52 1.96
N LYS A 56 -10.05 -1.55 1.13
CA LYS A 56 -10.46 -1.37 -0.28
C LYS A 56 -11.77 -0.60 -0.39
N LEU A 57 -12.79 -0.97 0.38
CA LEU A 57 -14.07 -0.28 0.36
C LEU A 57 -13.94 1.22 0.67
N HIS A 58 -13.06 1.59 1.61
CA HIS A 58 -12.83 2.99 1.99
C HIS A 58 -11.82 3.72 1.11
N LEU A 59 -11.02 3.00 0.33
CA LEU A 59 -10.10 3.54 -0.67
C LEU A 59 -10.71 3.54 -2.08
N SER A 60 -11.90 3.01 -2.28
CA SER A 60 -12.60 3.18 -3.56
C SER A 60 -13.12 4.60 -3.65
N PRO A 61 -12.84 5.34 -4.74
CA PRO A 61 -13.40 6.67 -4.96
C PRO A 61 -14.94 6.60 -4.93
N CYS A 62 -15.57 7.67 -4.45
CA CYS A 62 -17.01 7.68 -4.44
C CYS A 62 -17.56 7.83 -5.86
N ARG A 63 -18.81 7.42 -6.07
CA ARG A 63 -19.43 7.50 -7.40
C ARG A 63 -19.51 8.93 -7.94
N HIS A 64 -19.69 9.93 -7.08
CA HIS A 64 -19.77 11.33 -7.51
C HIS A 64 -18.43 11.80 -8.11
N ASP A 65 -17.31 11.52 -7.44
CA ASP A 65 -15.97 11.89 -7.94
C ASP A 65 -15.67 11.19 -9.27
N MET A 66 -16.09 9.93 -9.40
CA MET A 66 -15.96 9.16 -10.65
C MET A 66 -16.84 9.74 -11.76
N ASP A 67 -18.10 10.08 -11.46
CA ASP A 67 -19.00 10.66 -12.46
C ASP A 67 -18.48 12.03 -12.90
N GLU A 68 -18.03 12.88 -11.98
CA GLU A 68 -17.48 14.22 -12.25
C GLU A 68 -16.23 14.18 -13.14
N ILE A 69 -15.24 13.35 -12.81
CA ILE A 69 -14.04 13.22 -13.66
C ILE A 69 -14.39 12.61 -15.02
N MET A 70 -15.40 11.74 -15.09
CA MET A 70 -15.86 11.12 -16.34
C MET A 70 -16.75 12.03 -17.19
N GLU A 71 -17.40 13.06 -16.64
CA GLU A 71 -18.18 14.04 -17.42
C GLU A 71 -17.31 14.74 -18.49
N THR A 72 -16.02 14.96 -18.17
CA THR A 72 -15.02 15.49 -19.10
C THR A 72 -14.31 14.39 -19.92
N ASN A 73 -14.85 13.16 -19.93
CA ASN A 73 -14.19 11.94 -20.40
C ASN A 73 -12.81 11.70 -19.74
N GLY A 74 -12.57 12.18 -18.52
CA GLY A 74 -11.28 12.07 -17.84
C GLY A 74 -10.18 12.99 -18.41
N ILE A 75 -10.54 14.01 -19.20
CA ILE A 75 -9.60 15.03 -19.69
C ILE A 75 -10.05 16.39 -19.19
N VAL A 76 -9.44 16.83 -18.09
CA VAL A 76 -9.46 18.25 -17.71
C VAL A 76 -8.57 18.98 -18.72
N LEU A 77 -9.09 20.03 -19.35
CA LEU A 77 -8.28 20.89 -20.21
C LEU A 77 -7.25 21.60 -19.32
N PRO A 78 -5.95 21.34 -19.51
CA PRO A 78 -4.94 21.95 -18.66
C PRO A 78 -4.87 23.46 -18.92
N PRO A 79 -4.52 24.26 -17.91
CA PRO A 79 -4.23 25.68 -18.11
C PRO A 79 -3.15 25.91 -19.17
N ASN A 80 -3.17 27.07 -19.85
CA ASN A 80 -2.23 27.37 -20.94
C ASN A 80 -0.76 27.26 -20.54
N ASN A 81 -0.42 27.56 -19.29
CA ASN A 81 0.94 27.48 -18.76
C ASN A 81 1.28 26.11 -18.12
N PHE A 82 0.42 25.09 -18.24
CA PHE A 82 0.63 23.79 -17.59
C PHE A 82 1.90 23.08 -18.04
N LYS A 83 2.34 23.25 -19.30
CA LYS A 83 3.61 22.70 -19.80
C LYS A 83 4.84 23.57 -19.44
N SER A 84 4.77 24.35 -18.37
CA SER A 84 5.86 25.20 -17.86
C SER A 84 6.30 24.75 -16.47
N PHE A 85 7.61 24.82 -16.19
CA PHE A 85 8.16 24.58 -14.85
C PHE A 85 7.73 25.64 -13.81
N ASP A 86 7.25 26.80 -14.26
CA ASP A 86 6.73 27.86 -13.36
C ASP A 86 5.25 27.65 -12.98
N TYR A 87 4.60 26.60 -13.51
CA TYR A 87 3.23 26.26 -13.16
C TYR A 87 3.13 25.80 -11.70
N HIS A 88 2.10 26.28 -11.02
CA HIS A 88 1.70 25.82 -9.69
C HIS A 88 0.18 25.74 -9.65
N ILE A 89 -0.32 24.74 -8.95
CA ILE A 89 -1.76 24.60 -8.74
C ILE A 89 -2.23 25.61 -7.71
N SER A 90 -3.31 26.34 -8.00
CA SER A 90 -3.91 27.28 -7.05
C SER A 90 -4.76 26.56 -6.01
N GLU A 91 -4.88 27.15 -4.81
CA GLU A 91 -5.69 26.59 -3.72
C GLU A 91 -7.13 26.24 -4.14
N GLY A 92 -7.76 27.10 -4.95
CA GLY A 92 -9.12 26.90 -5.45
C GLY A 92 -9.25 25.88 -6.59
N SER A 93 -8.17 25.25 -7.04
CA SER A 93 -8.15 24.30 -8.16
C SER A 93 -7.59 22.94 -7.75
N LYS A 94 -7.40 22.68 -6.45
CA LYS A 94 -6.88 21.38 -5.95
C LYS A 94 -7.78 20.20 -6.34
N GLU A 95 -9.08 20.44 -6.51
CA GLU A 95 -10.05 19.46 -6.97
C GLU A 95 -9.77 18.99 -8.41
N ASP A 96 -9.07 19.79 -9.23
CA ASP A 96 -8.69 19.44 -10.59
C ASP A 96 -7.48 18.48 -10.67
N MET A 97 -6.75 18.25 -9.56
CA MET A 97 -5.53 17.42 -9.53
C MET A 97 -5.72 16.03 -10.17
N PRO A 98 -6.77 15.25 -9.84
CA PRO A 98 -6.95 13.92 -10.42
C PRO A 98 -7.09 13.99 -11.95
N GLY A 99 -7.85 14.95 -12.47
CA GLY A 99 -8.03 15.16 -13.90
C GLY A 99 -6.75 15.62 -14.61
N LEU A 100 -5.95 16.47 -13.97
CA LEU A 100 -4.64 16.89 -14.47
C LEU A 100 -3.62 15.73 -14.44
N VAL A 101 -3.70 14.84 -13.44
CA VAL A 101 -2.92 13.59 -13.43
C VAL A 101 -3.32 12.71 -14.62
N CYS A 102 -4.61 12.50 -14.84
CA CYS A 102 -5.09 11.76 -16.02
C CYS A 102 -4.55 12.38 -17.33
N TYR A 103 -4.58 13.71 -17.44
CA TYR A 103 -4.00 14.42 -18.58
C TYR A 103 -2.50 14.12 -18.75
N MET A 104 -1.69 14.21 -17.68
CA MET A 104 -0.25 13.91 -17.74
C MET A 104 0.01 12.49 -18.24
N PHE A 105 -0.74 11.49 -17.76
CA PHE A 105 -0.61 10.11 -18.22
C PHE A 105 -1.01 9.95 -19.70
N VAL A 106 -2.15 10.52 -20.11
CA VAL A 106 -2.62 10.43 -21.50
C VAL A 106 -1.64 11.12 -22.47
N ASP A 107 -1.12 12.29 -22.11
CA ASP A 107 -0.14 13.03 -22.93
C ASP A 107 1.20 12.29 -23.02
N THR A 108 1.68 11.71 -21.90
CA THR A 108 2.95 10.95 -21.84
C THR A 108 2.89 9.67 -22.68
N PHE A 109 1.72 9.02 -22.73
CA PHE A 109 1.56 7.70 -23.35
C PHE A 109 0.56 7.72 -24.52
N ALA A 110 0.53 8.79 -25.31
CA ALA A 110 -0.45 9.02 -26.38
C ALA A 110 -0.61 7.85 -27.38
N ASP A 111 0.44 7.04 -27.59
CA ASP A 111 0.43 5.86 -28.47
C ASP A 111 -0.19 4.59 -27.82
N ARG A 112 -0.81 4.73 -26.64
CA ARG A 112 -1.40 3.64 -25.87
C ARG A 112 -2.80 4.01 -25.41
N ASN A 113 -3.71 3.06 -25.52
CA ASN A 113 -5.06 3.20 -24.99
C ASN A 113 -5.06 2.81 -23.52
N PHE A 114 -5.15 3.81 -22.65
CA PHE A 114 -5.52 3.59 -21.25
C PHE A 114 -7.03 3.49 -21.16
N GLU A 115 -7.51 2.52 -20.37
CA GLU A 115 -8.89 2.54 -19.93
C GLU A 115 -9.09 3.75 -19.01
N ARG A 116 -9.81 4.76 -19.51
CA ARG A 116 -9.98 6.06 -18.84
C ARG A 116 -10.54 5.92 -17.43
N GLN A 117 -11.46 4.98 -17.25
CA GLN A 117 -12.06 4.67 -15.96
C GLN A 117 -11.01 4.18 -14.95
N ASN A 118 -10.16 3.22 -15.34
CA ASN A 118 -9.11 2.71 -14.45
C ASN A 118 -8.07 3.79 -14.12
N LEU A 119 -7.73 4.65 -15.08
CA LEU A 119 -6.79 5.75 -14.84
C LEU A 119 -7.36 6.80 -13.87
N ALA A 120 -8.64 7.14 -14.02
CA ALA A 120 -9.33 8.04 -13.11
C ALA A 120 -9.47 7.46 -11.71
N GLU A 121 -9.87 6.19 -11.61
CA GLU A 121 -9.96 5.49 -10.33
C GLU A 121 -8.59 5.43 -9.66
N PHE A 122 -7.53 5.13 -10.40
CA PHE A 122 -6.16 5.17 -9.90
C PHE A 122 -5.77 6.56 -9.40
N ALA A 123 -5.97 7.61 -10.19
CA ALA A 123 -5.59 8.98 -9.82
C ALA A 123 -6.33 9.46 -8.57
N LEU A 124 -7.65 9.25 -8.50
CA LEU A 124 -8.47 9.57 -7.33
C LEU A 124 -8.02 8.77 -6.11
N THR A 125 -7.81 7.46 -6.26
CA THR A 125 -7.42 6.56 -5.17
C THR A 125 -6.07 6.92 -4.58
N ILE A 126 -5.07 7.20 -5.42
CA ILE A 126 -3.74 7.57 -4.95
C ILE A 126 -3.75 8.92 -4.24
N LEU A 127 -4.41 9.93 -4.82
CA LEU A 127 -4.44 11.27 -4.22
C LEU A 127 -5.18 11.29 -2.87
N GLN A 128 -6.27 10.52 -2.71
CA GLN A 128 -6.96 10.42 -1.41
C GLN A 128 -6.17 9.65 -0.34
N CYS A 129 -5.18 8.84 -0.73
CA CYS A 129 -4.32 8.14 0.21
C CYS A 129 -3.23 9.04 0.84
N TYR A 130 -3.11 10.30 0.40
CA TYR A 130 -2.25 11.27 1.05
C TYR A 130 -2.93 11.87 2.28
N ARG A 131 -2.19 11.95 3.38
CA ARG A 131 -2.67 12.59 4.61
C ARG A 131 -2.68 14.11 4.46
N ASN A 132 -3.54 14.76 5.25
CA ASN A 132 -3.56 16.21 5.38
C ASN A 132 -2.39 16.73 6.24
N ASN A 133 -1.17 16.59 5.71
CA ASN A 133 0.03 17.18 6.30
C ASN A 133 0.28 18.58 5.72
N PRO A 134 1.01 19.47 6.44
CA PRO A 134 1.37 20.77 5.89
C PRO A 134 2.22 20.73 4.61
N TYR A 135 2.99 19.65 4.39
CA TYR A 135 3.89 19.53 3.23
C TYR A 135 3.73 18.20 2.48
N HIS A 136 3.98 17.06 3.13
CA HIS A 136 3.85 15.72 2.50
C HIS A 136 2.37 15.32 2.34
N ASN A 137 1.70 15.97 1.40
CA ASN A 137 0.29 15.83 1.06
C ASN A 137 0.10 15.59 -0.45
N ALA A 138 -1.16 15.52 -0.91
CA ALA A 138 -1.49 15.24 -2.31
C ALA A 138 -0.92 16.29 -3.28
N GLU A 139 -0.88 17.56 -2.87
CA GLU A 139 -0.34 18.67 -3.68
C GLU A 139 1.17 18.50 -3.92
N HIS A 140 1.93 18.13 -2.89
CA HIS A 140 3.36 17.82 -3.04
C HIS A 140 3.60 16.68 -4.04
N ALA A 141 2.83 15.60 -3.93
CA ALA A 141 2.93 14.47 -4.85
C ALA A 141 2.54 14.85 -6.29
N PHE A 142 1.49 15.66 -6.44
CA PHE A 142 1.07 16.20 -7.73
C PHE A 142 2.17 17.04 -8.38
N CYS A 143 2.73 18.02 -7.66
CA CYS A 143 3.78 18.90 -8.15
C CYS A 143 5.06 18.13 -8.51
N PHE A 144 5.43 17.12 -7.71
CA PHE A 144 6.55 16.24 -8.03
C PHE A 144 6.30 15.45 -9.32
N THR A 145 5.11 14.86 -9.47
CA THR A 145 4.71 14.12 -10.68
C THR A 145 4.68 15.02 -11.90
N HIS A 146 4.19 16.25 -11.76
CA HIS A 146 4.18 17.25 -12.82
C HIS A 146 5.60 17.62 -13.29
N THR A 147 6.53 17.78 -12.35
CA THR A 147 7.94 18.00 -12.68
C THR A 147 8.53 16.81 -13.46
N ILE A 148 8.23 15.57 -13.05
CA ILE A 148 8.66 14.36 -13.76
C ILE A 148 8.07 14.31 -15.17
N TYR A 149 6.78 14.63 -15.32
CA TYR A 149 6.10 14.74 -16.62
C TYR A 149 6.81 15.73 -17.55
N LEU A 150 7.15 16.94 -17.07
CA LEU A 150 7.85 17.95 -17.88
C LEU A 150 9.26 17.50 -18.28
N ILE A 151 9.99 16.83 -17.39
CA ILE A 151 11.31 16.26 -17.68
C ILE A 151 11.20 15.20 -18.78
N LEU A 152 10.24 14.28 -18.67
CA LEU A 152 10.01 13.22 -19.65
C LEU A 152 9.61 13.80 -21.01
N ALA A 153 8.68 14.77 -21.03
CA ALA A 153 8.24 15.44 -22.24
C ALA A 153 9.38 16.21 -22.94
N SER A 154 10.31 16.79 -22.17
CA SER A 154 11.46 17.53 -22.71
C SER A 154 12.61 16.63 -23.18
N ASN A 155 12.62 15.35 -22.79
CA ASN A 155 13.70 14.40 -23.06
C ASN A 155 13.16 13.13 -23.73
N CYS A 156 12.38 13.30 -24.81
CA CYS A 156 11.82 12.18 -25.54
C CYS A 156 12.91 11.26 -26.12
N GLY A 157 12.72 9.95 -25.96
CA GLY A 157 13.65 8.92 -26.48
C GLY A 157 14.82 8.55 -25.57
N TYR A 158 15.00 9.20 -24.41
CA TYR A 158 16.03 8.81 -23.43
C TYR A 158 15.59 7.69 -22.49
N PHE A 159 14.30 7.54 -22.28
CA PHE A 159 13.70 6.51 -21.43
C PHE A 159 12.84 5.60 -22.27
N ASP A 160 12.88 4.30 -21.97
CA ASP A 160 11.95 3.36 -22.56
C ASP A 160 10.55 3.47 -21.92
N PHE A 161 9.62 2.68 -22.42
CA PHE A 161 8.24 2.67 -21.93
C PHE A 161 8.14 2.29 -20.45
N VAL A 162 8.88 1.27 -20.01
CA VAL A 162 8.81 0.76 -18.63
C VAL A 162 9.41 1.78 -17.67
N GLU A 163 10.53 2.40 -18.03
CA GLU A 163 11.18 3.46 -17.28
C GLU A 163 10.26 4.68 -17.15
N THR A 164 9.64 5.11 -18.25
CA THR A 164 8.70 6.23 -18.27
C THR A 164 7.47 5.94 -17.37
N ALA A 165 6.89 4.74 -17.50
CA ALA A 165 5.76 4.31 -16.66
C ALA A 165 6.15 4.24 -15.18
N ALA A 166 7.31 3.66 -14.87
CA ALA A 166 7.81 3.55 -13.51
C ALA A 166 8.04 4.94 -12.89
N LEU A 167 8.60 5.90 -13.63
CA LEU A 167 8.83 7.26 -13.16
C LEU A 167 7.53 8.01 -12.87
N MET A 168 6.55 7.93 -13.78
CA MET A 168 5.23 8.56 -13.59
C MET A 168 4.48 7.98 -12.38
N ILE A 169 4.43 6.64 -12.26
CA ILE A 169 3.76 5.96 -11.14
C ILE A 169 4.50 6.23 -9.83
N ALA A 170 5.83 6.11 -9.81
CA ALA A 170 6.62 6.35 -8.61
C ALA A 170 6.53 7.80 -8.15
N GLY A 171 6.56 8.77 -9.07
CA GLY A 171 6.42 10.18 -8.73
C GLY A 171 5.13 10.48 -7.96
N LEU A 172 4.02 9.91 -8.42
CA LEU A 172 2.71 10.09 -7.78
C LEU A 172 2.58 9.34 -6.46
N CYS A 173 3.30 8.23 -6.29
CA CYS A 173 3.16 7.34 -5.14
C CYS A 173 4.23 7.51 -4.04
N HIS A 174 5.26 8.33 -4.26
CA HIS A 174 6.50 8.26 -3.48
C HIS A 174 6.34 8.55 -1.97
N ASP A 175 5.32 9.33 -1.58
CA ASP A 175 5.07 9.78 -0.20
C ASP A 175 3.68 9.34 0.33
N LEU A 176 3.11 8.27 -0.24
CA LEU A 176 1.78 7.74 0.14
C LEU A 176 1.65 7.47 1.66
N ASP A 177 0.58 7.93 2.30
CA ASP A 177 0.34 7.74 3.74
C ASP A 177 1.48 8.27 4.64
N HIS A 178 2.26 9.25 4.19
CA HIS A 178 3.33 9.85 5.01
C HIS A 178 2.76 10.39 6.34
N PRO A 179 3.30 10.01 7.51
CA PRO A 179 2.69 10.33 8.82
C PRO A 179 3.05 11.74 9.34
N GLY A 180 3.88 12.49 8.61
CA GLY A 180 4.36 13.82 9.01
C GLY A 180 5.59 13.79 9.93
N TYR A 181 6.19 12.62 10.14
CA TYR A 181 7.42 12.44 10.92
C TYR A 181 8.48 11.75 10.08
N ASN A 182 9.75 11.97 10.41
CA ASN A 182 10.87 11.33 9.72
C ASN A 182 11.21 9.94 10.29
N ASN A 183 12.02 9.19 9.54
CA ASN A 183 12.50 7.85 9.91
C ASN A 183 13.16 7.80 11.30
N ASN A 184 13.93 8.82 11.69
CA ASN A 184 14.60 8.85 13.00
C ASN A 184 13.58 8.93 14.15
N PHE A 185 12.55 9.77 14.01
CA PHE A 185 11.48 9.86 14.99
C PHE A 185 10.72 8.54 15.15
N LEU A 186 10.40 7.86 14.04
CA LEU A 186 9.74 6.55 14.08
C LEU A 186 10.58 5.49 14.82
N SER A 187 11.89 5.50 14.62
CA SER A 187 12.82 4.60 15.31
C SER A 187 12.85 4.87 16.82
N LEU A 188 13.05 6.12 17.21
CA LEU A 188 13.14 6.53 18.63
C LEU A 188 11.83 6.31 19.39
N SER A 189 10.69 6.50 18.73
CA SER A 189 9.36 6.27 19.30
C SER A 189 8.92 4.80 19.29
N LYS A 190 9.73 3.89 18.72
CA LYS A 190 9.41 2.46 18.54
C LYS A 190 8.08 2.25 17.79
N HIS A 191 7.78 3.14 16.83
CA HIS A 191 6.59 3.08 16.02
C HIS A 191 6.45 1.71 15.31
N PRO A 192 5.24 1.16 15.09
CA PRO A 192 5.07 -0.15 14.45
C PRO A 192 5.80 -0.30 13.10
N LEU A 193 5.85 0.76 12.28
CA LEU A 193 6.62 0.76 11.02
C LEU A 193 8.11 0.49 11.24
N ALA A 194 8.69 0.97 12.34
CA ALA A 194 10.08 0.72 12.70
C ALA A 194 10.34 -0.71 13.20
N GLN A 195 9.29 -1.42 13.60
CA GLN A 195 9.37 -2.85 13.92
C GLN A 195 9.20 -3.73 12.68
N MET A 196 8.52 -3.22 11.64
CA MET A 196 8.31 -3.91 10.38
C MET A 196 9.52 -3.85 9.45
N TYR A 197 10.17 -2.69 9.34
CA TYR A 197 11.26 -2.43 8.40
C TYR A 197 12.54 -2.05 9.14
N LYS A 198 13.68 -2.54 8.65
CA LYS A 198 15.00 -2.32 9.30
C LYS A 198 15.68 -1.01 8.88
N SER A 199 15.43 -0.54 7.68
CA SER A 199 15.99 0.69 7.10
C SER A 199 14.97 1.29 6.14
N SER A 200 15.04 2.60 5.89
CA SER A 200 14.15 3.32 4.96
C SER A 200 12.67 2.99 5.19
N MET A 201 12.23 3.09 6.46
CA MET A 201 10.95 2.55 6.93
C MET A 201 9.77 3.19 6.20
N LEU A 202 9.82 4.51 6.01
CA LEU A 202 8.81 5.27 5.29
C LEU A 202 8.80 4.90 3.80
N GLU A 203 9.96 4.87 3.16
CA GLU A 203 10.08 4.59 1.74
C GLU A 203 9.59 3.17 1.39
N TYR A 204 9.87 2.19 2.25
CA TYR A 204 9.30 0.83 2.11
C TYR A 204 7.78 0.80 2.31
N HIS A 205 7.25 1.62 3.22
CA HIS A 205 5.81 1.73 3.47
C HIS A 205 5.08 2.35 2.27
N HIS A 206 5.59 3.45 1.72
CA HIS A 206 5.04 4.11 0.52
C HIS A 206 4.99 3.13 -0.66
N TYR A 207 6.10 2.44 -0.93
CA TYR A 207 6.16 1.40 -1.96
C TYR A 207 5.17 0.25 -1.71
N PHE A 208 5.08 -0.24 -0.47
CA PHE A 208 4.17 -1.33 -0.13
C PHE A 208 2.70 -0.94 -0.39
N LEU A 209 2.32 0.28 -0.02
CA LEU A 209 0.97 0.80 -0.27
C LEU A 209 0.70 0.98 -1.76
N ALA A 210 1.62 1.62 -2.49
CA ALA A 210 1.51 1.79 -3.94
C ALA A 210 1.28 0.44 -4.65
N LYS A 211 2.11 -0.54 -4.31
CA LYS A 211 1.98 -1.91 -4.81
C LYS A 211 0.62 -2.51 -4.46
N LYS A 212 0.14 -2.31 -3.23
CA LYS A 212 -1.15 -2.87 -2.80
C LYS A 212 -2.32 -2.24 -3.53
N ILE A 213 -2.31 -0.93 -3.77
CA ILE A 213 -3.36 -0.25 -4.51
C ILE A 213 -3.39 -0.73 -5.97
N ILE A 214 -2.22 -0.85 -6.61
CA ILE A 214 -2.10 -1.29 -8.01
C ILE A 214 -2.45 -2.78 -8.20
N GLU A 215 -2.09 -3.64 -7.24
CA GLU A 215 -2.38 -5.08 -7.31
C GLU A 215 -3.86 -5.42 -7.09
N VAL A 216 -4.65 -4.51 -6.51
CA VAL A 216 -6.07 -4.73 -6.31
C VAL A 216 -6.77 -4.42 -7.63
N PRO A 217 -7.34 -5.43 -8.32
CA PRO A 217 -8.06 -5.17 -9.55
C PRO A 217 -9.24 -4.25 -9.27
N CYS A 218 -9.44 -3.25 -10.13
CA CYS A 218 -10.63 -2.41 -10.17
C CYS A 218 -11.88 -3.32 -10.12
N THR A 219 -12.57 -3.32 -8.98
CA THR A 219 -13.84 -4.03 -8.85
C THR A 219 -14.95 -3.05 -9.17
N VAL A 220 -15.48 -3.16 -10.39
CA VAL A 220 -16.89 -2.88 -10.66
C VAL A 220 -17.64 -4.20 -10.67
#